data_AF-X1AZU8-F1
#
_entry.id   AF-X1AZU8-F1
#
_cell.length_a   1.000
_cell.length_b   1.000
_cell.length_c   1.000
_cell.angle_alpha   90.00
_cell.angle_beta   90.00
_cell.angle_gamma   90.00
#
_symmetry.space_group_name_H-M   'P 1'
#
loop_
_entity.id
_entity.type
_entity.pdbx_description
1 polymer ?
#
loop_
_entity_poly.entity_id
_entity_poly.type
_entity_poly.pdbx_seq_one_letter_code
_entity_poly.pdbx_strand_id
1 'polypeptide(L)'
;FFFLNSFFSLLSREIIKGCEDIEGDKELGVNTLAIKIGLKKTPYISMICVFLSILFFILAAFTELINGLAFSISMIFGLLIVFYAAILMPKKNLDKKDFSKISLLLKIGMFLGLIALILASIEF
;
A
#
# COMPACT_ATOMS: atom_id res chain seq x y z
N PHE A 1 -13.60 -3.60 8.23
CA PHE A 1 -12.43 -4.07 7.47
C PHE A 1 -11.88 -3.03 6.49
N PHE A 2 -12.73 -2.34 5.72
CA PHE A 2 -12.32 -1.28 4.78
C PHE A 2 -11.40 -0.21 5.39
N PHE A 3 -11.78 0.37 6.54
CA PHE A 3 -10.94 1.36 7.24
C PHE A 3 -9.53 0.84 7.55
N LEU A 4 -9.42 -0.39 8.08
CA LEU A 4 -8.13 -1.00 8.44
C LEU A 4 -7.29 -1.26 7.19
N ASN A 5 -7.91 -1.75 6.11
CA ASN A 5 -7.23 -1.87 4.82
C ASN A 5 -6.68 -0.52 4.34
N SER A 6 -7.50 0.53 4.31
CA SER A 6 -7.08 1.86 3.89
C SER A 6 -5.97 2.43 4.78
N PHE A 7 -6.08 2.26 6.11
CA PHE A 7 -5.09 2.70 7.08
C PHE A 7 -3.73 2.04 6.83
N PHE A 8 -3.68 0.71 6.75
CA PHE A 8 -2.42 -0.01 6.57
C PHE A 8 -1.81 0.21 5.18
N SER A 9 -2.64 0.33 4.14
CA SER A 9 -2.18 0.65 2.79
C SER A 9 -1.56 2.06 2.71
N LEU A 10 -2.23 3.06 3.31
CA LEU A 10 -1.72 4.42 3.39
C LEU A 10 -0.43 4.49 4.22
N LEU A 11 -0.42 3.84 5.39
CA LEU A 11 0.75 3.79 6.25
C LEU A 11 1.96 3.17 5.53
N SER A 12 1.74 2.06 4.82
CA SER A 12 2.77 1.44 3.99
C SER A 12 3.33 2.42 2.96
N ARG A 13 2.45 3.14 2.27
CA ARG A 13 2.81 4.10 1.23
C ARG A 13 3.60 5.29 1.78
N GLU A 14 3.22 5.82 2.94
CA GLU A 14 3.98 6.89 3.62
C GLU A 14 5.36 6.42 4.11
N ILE A 15 5.48 5.18 4.59
CA ILE A 15 6.78 4.60 4.97
C ILE A 15 7.72 4.51 3.75
N ILE A 16 7.23 4.02 2.61
CA ILE A 16 8.03 3.95 1.37
C ILE A 16 8.38 5.35 0.86
N LYS A 17 7.44 6.29 0.94
CA LYS A 17 7.71 7.68 0.56
C LYS A 17 8.79 8.32 1.43
N GLY A 18 8.83 8.02 2.73
CA GLY A 18 9.93 8.44 3.60
C GLY A 18 11.30 7.86 3.20
N CYS A 19 11.34 6.69 2.54
CA CYS A 19 12.58 6.17 1.93
C CYS A 19 12.96 6.94 0.66
N GLU A 20 11.99 7.33 -0.16
CA GLU A 20 12.17 8.14 -1.38
C GLU A 20 12.71 9.55 -1.06
N ASP A 21 12.21 10.15 0.02
CA ASP A 21 12.49 11.53 0.42
C ASP A 21 13.64 11.66 1.45
N ILE A 22 14.36 10.58 1.75
CA ILE A 22 15.34 10.51 2.86
C ILE A 22 16.42 11.59 2.83
N GLU A 23 16.89 12.01 1.65
CA GLU A 23 17.92 13.05 1.52
C GLU A 23 17.37 14.42 1.92
N GLY A 24 16.20 14.79 1.39
CA GLY A 24 15.54 16.05 1.73
C GLY A 24 15.09 16.08 3.19
N ASP A 25 14.57 14.96 3.70
CA ASP A 25 14.18 14.84 5.11
C ASP A 25 15.38 15.03 6.06
N LYS A 26 16.57 14.55 5.67
CA LYS A 26 17.80 14.77 6.45
C LYS A 26 18.24 16.23 6.45
N GLU A 27 18.21 16.90 5.30
CA GLU A 27 18.55 18.33 5.19
C GLU A 27 17.61 19.21 6.04
N LEU A 28 16.34 18.81 6.13
CA LEU A 28 15.31 19.50 6.91
C LEU A 28 15.25 19.07 8.39
N GLY A 29 16.10 18.12 8.83
CA GLY A 29 16.13 17.63 10.21
C GLY A 29 14.87 16.83 10.62
N VAL A 30 14.14 16.27 9.65
CA VAL A 30 12.93 15.47 9.90
C VAL A 30 13.32 14.09 10.41
N ASN A 31 12.65 13.61 11.46
CA ASN A 31 12.94 12.32 12.08
C ASN A 31 12.04 11.20 11.53
N THR A 32 12.27 10.78 10.29
CA THR A 32 11.50 9.67 9.66
C THR A 32 12.03 8.29 10.04
N LEU A 33 11.22 7.26 9.80
CA LEU A 33 11.61 5.86 10.01
C LEU A 33 12.84 5.50 9.15
N ALA A 34 12.85 5.92 7.89
CA ALA A 34 13.96 5.71 6.96
C ALA A 34 15.29 6.28 7.49
N ILE A 35 15.24 7.41 8.19
CA ILE A 35 16.41 8.03 8.83
C ILE A 35 16.85 7.26 10.07
N LYS A 36 15.92 6.89 10.95
CA LYS A 36 16.25 6.23 12.23
C LYS A 36 16.79 4.80 12.08
N ILE A 37 16.22 4.01 11.18
CA ILE A 37 16.56 2.58 11.05
C ILE A 37 17.19 2.21 9.69
N GLY A 38 17.28 3.18 8.77
CA GLY A 38 17.93 3.03 7.48
C GLY A 38 17.05 2.43 6.38
N LEU A 39 17.49 2.62 5.13
CA LEU A 39 16.83 2.14 3.91
C LEU A 39 16.81 0.61 3.78
N LYS A 40 17.64 -0.11 4.53
CA LYS A 40 17.67 -1.58 4.51
C LYS A 40 16.53 -2.21 5.31
N LYS A 41 16.11 -1.60 6.42
CA LYS A 41 15.12 -2.17 7.35
C LYS A 41 13.72 -1.60 7.12
N THR A 42 13.62 -0.33 6.74
CA THR A 42 12.34 0.38 6.56
C THR A 42 11.37 -0.30 5.58
N PRO A 43 11.81 -0.82 4.42
CA PRO A 43 10.91 -1.50 3.48
C PRO A 43 10.25 -2.76 4.04
N TYR A 44 10.91 -3.46 4.98
CA TYR A 44 10.32 -4.62 5.65
C TYR A 44 9.15 -4.23 6.56
N ILE A 45 9.21 -3.05 7.19
CA ILE A 45 8.10 -2.54 8.01
C ILE A 45 6.91 -2.15 7.12
N SER A 46 7.19 -1.51 5.97
CA SER A 46 6.16 -1.26 4.96
C SER A 46 5.53 -2.57 4.47
N MET A 47 6.32 -3.62 4.24
CA MET A 47 5.83 -4.93 3.81
C MET A 47 4.87 -5.56 4.83
N ILE A 48 5.14 -5.44 6.14
CA ILE A 48 4.20 -5.89 7.18
C ILE A 48 2.88 -5.13 7.07
N CYS A 49 2.92 -3.82 6.82
CA CYS A 49 1.71 -3.02 6.61
C CYS A 49 0.97 -3.46 5.34
N VAL A 50 1.67 -3.76 4.25
CA VAL A 50 1.05 -4.31 3.04
C VAL A 50 0.37 -5.66 3.34
N PHE A 51 1.02 -6.54 4.08
CA PHE A 51 0.44 -7.83 4.43
C PHE A 51 -0.84 -7.67 5.27
N LEU A 52 -0.84 -6.78 6.26
CA LEU A 52 -2.03 -6.44 7.04
C LEU A 52 -3.14 -5.85 6.15
N SER A 53 -2.78 -4.96 5.22
CA SER A 53 -3.71 -4.41 4.24
C SER A 53 -4.35 -5.52 3.41
N ILE A 54 -3.58 -6.48 2.91
CA ILE A 54 -4.07 -7.64 2.14
C ILE A 54 -4.96 -8.54 3.00
N LEU A 55 -4.61 -8.78 4.26
CA LEU A 55 -5.43 -9.55 5.19
C LEU A 55 -6.79 -8.90 5.39
N PHE A 56 -6.83 -7.61 5.72
CA PHE A 56 -8.09 -6.89 5.90
C PHE A 56 -8.89 -6.74 4.60
N PHE A 57 -8.21 -6.74 3.46
CA PHE A 57 -8.86 -6.84 2.15
C PHE A 57 -9.61 -8.16 2.00
N ILE A 58 -8.95 -9.30 2.24
CA ILE A 58 -9.58 -10.63 2.15
C ILE A 58 -10.77 -10.71 3.10
N LEU A 59 -10.63 -10.23 4.33
CA LEU A 59 -11.73 -10.20 5.30
C LEU A 59 -12.89 -9.30 4.85
N ALA A 60 -12.62 -8.24 4.09
CA ALA A 60 -13.67 -7.38 3.53
C ALA A 60 -14.47 -8.06 2.41
N ALA A 61 -13.91 -9.07 1.73
CA ALA A 61 -14.66 -9.83 0.73
C ALA A 61 -15.76 -10.73 1.35
N PHE A 62 -15.66 -11.03 2.65
CA PHE A 62 -16.65 -11.81 3.40
C PHE A 62 -17.72 -10.95 4.07
N THR A 63 -17.69 -9.62 3.92
CA THR A 63 -18.79 -8.77 4.40
C THR A 63 -19.94 -8.80 3.40
N GLU A 64 -21.17 -8.80 3.90
CA GLU A 64 -22.36 -8.67 3.05
C GLU A 64 -22.35 -7.28 2.37
N LEU A 65 -22.13 -7.29 1.06
CA LEU A 65 -22.10 -6.12 0.20
C LEU A 65 -23.24 -6.25 -0.82
N ILE A 66 -23.85 -5.10 -1.17
CA ILE A 66 -24.90 -5.02 -2.20
C ILE A 66 -24.43 -5.71 -3.49
N ASN A 67 -23.20 -5.40 -3.92
CA ASN A 67 -22.60 -5.97 -5.13
C ASN A 67 -21.24 -6.63 -4.86
N GLY A 68 -21.24 -7.71 -4.07
CA GLY A 68 -20.03 -8.46 -3.68
C GLY A 68 -19.22 -9.05 -4.84
N LEU A 69 -19.86 -9.47 -5.94
CA LEU A 69 -19.17 -9.97 -7.14
C LEU A 69 -18.41 -8.87 -7.87
N ALA A 70 -19.05 -7.72 -8.11
CA ALA A 70 -18.41 -6.57 -8.74
C ALA A 70 -17.23 -6.04 -7.91
N PHE A 71 -17.41 -5.98 -6.58
CA PHE A 71 -16.35 -5.67 -5.63
C PHE A 71 -15.15 -6.61 -5.79
N SER A 72 -15.39 -7.92 -5.76
CA SER A 72 -14.34 -8.95 -5.79
C SER A 72 -13.54 -8.93 -7.09
N ILE A 73 -14.22 -8.79 -8.24
CA ILE A 73 -13.58 -8.70 -9.56
C ILE A 73 -12.73 -7.43 -9.67
N SER A 74 -13.30 -6.28 -9.32
CA SER A 74 -12.60 -4.99 -9.40
C SER A 74 -11.37 -4.96 -8.47
N MET A 75 -11.51 -5.52 -7.27
CA MET A 75 -10.44 -5.54 -6.28
C MET A 75 -9.27 -6.46 -6.64
N ILE A 76 -9.49 -7.52 -7.43
CA ILE A 76 -8.41 -8.43 -7.82
C ILE A 76 -7.27 -7.68 -8.52
N PHE A 77 -7.60 -6.68 -9.34
CA PHE A 77 -6.61 -5.85 -10.03
C PHE A 77 -5.81 -4.99 -9.04
N GLY A 78 -6.50 -4.37 -8.07
CA GLY A 78 -5.84 -3.60 -7.00
C GLY A 78 -4.89 -4.48 -6.17
N LEU A 79 -5.34 -5.68 -5.81
CA LEU A 79 -4.56 -6.65 -5.05
C LEU A 79 -3.30 -7.08 -5.81
N LEU A 80 -3.39 -7.39 -7.10
CA LEU A 80 -2.24 -7.79 -7.91
C LEU A 80 -1.17 -6.69 -7.96
N ILE A 81 -1.58 -5.43 -8.06
CA ILE A 81 -0.65 -4.29 -8.08
C ILE A 81 0.02 -4.10 -6.72
N VAL A 82 -0.73 -4.17 -5.62
CA VAL A 82 -0.20 -4.06 -4.26
C VAL A 82 0.75 -5.23 -3.95
N PHE A 83 0.40 -6.43 -4.38
CA PHE A 83 1.24 -7.61 -4.24
C PHE A 83 2.54 -7.49 -5.04
N TYR A 84 2.48 -6.99 -6.27
CA TYR A 84 3.66 -6.69 -7.06
C TYR A 84 4.55 -5.65 -6.38
N ALA A 85 3.97 -4.60 -5.78
CA ALA A 85 4.72 -3.62 -4.99
C ALA A 85 5.45 -4.29 -3.81
N ALA A 86 4.78 -5.21 -3.11
CA ALA A 86 5.39 -5.96 -2.00
C ALA A 86 6.58 -6.82 -2.45
N ILE A 87 6.52 -7.45 -3.63
CA ILE A 87 7.64 -8.22 -4.20
C ILE A 87 8.87 -7.35 -4.49
N LEU A 88 8.69 -6.05 -4.75
CA LEU A 88 9.79 -5.14 -5.01
C LEU A 88 10.49 -4.65 -3.74
N MET A 89 9.81 -4.61 -2.59
CA MET A 89 10.32 -4.09 -1.32
C MET A 89 11.56 -4.82 -0.72
N PRO A 90 11.76 -6.14 -0.85
CA PRO A 90 12.92 -6.84 -0.28
C PRO A 90 14.15 -6.83 -1.21
N LYS A 91 14.09 -6.16 -2.37
CA LYS A 91 15.24 -6.10 -3.28
C LYS A 91 16.45 -5.47 -2.59
N LYS A 92 17.63 -6.02 -2.89
CA LYS A 92 18.89 -5.43 -2.43
C LYS A 92 19.17 -4.15 -3.23
N ASN A 93 19.66 -3.12 -2.54
CA ASN A 93 20.11 -1.85 -3.13
C ASN A 93 19.01 -1.06 -3.86
N LEU A 94 17.84 -0.93 -3.25
CA LEU A 94 16.79 -0.02 -3.74
C LEU A 94 17.30 1.42 -3.78
N ASP A 95 17.09 2.08 -4.92
CA ASP A 95 17.38 3.50 -5.08
C ASP A 95 16.09 4.35 -4.98
N LYS A 96 16.25 5.67 -5.09
CA LYS A 96 15.12 6.61 -5.05
C LYS A 96 14.05 6.30 -6.11
N LYS A 97 14.46 5.89 -7.32
CA LYS A 97 13.52 5.59 -8.41
C LYS A 97 12.72 4.33 -8.11
N ASP A 98 13.34 3.33 -7.50
CA ASP A 98 12.64 2.13 -7.04
C ASP A 98 11.61 2.46 -5.95
N PHE A 99 11.97 3.29 -4.95
CA PHE A 99 11.02 3.72 -3.93
C PHE A 99 9.86 4.52 -4.52
N SER A 100 10.14 5.42 -5.46
CA SER A 100 9.11 6.17 -6.19
C SER A 100 8.17 5.25 -6.95
N LYS A 101 8.71 4.22 -7.63
CA LYS A 101 7.92 3.21 -8.32
C LYS A 101 7.03 2.42 -7.37
N ILE A 102 7.56 1.96 -6.23
CA ILE A 102 6.80 1.23 -5.21
C ILE A 102 5.69 2.12 -4.63
N SER A 103 5.99 3.38 -4.29
CA SER A 103 5.04 4.39 -3.81
C SER A 103 3.91 4.63 -4.81
N LEU A 104 4.24 4.70 -6.11
CA LEU A 104 3.26 4.85 -7.18
C LEU A 104 2.36 3.62 -7.32
N LEU A 105 2.93 2.41 -7.29
CA LEU A 105 2.16 1.17 -7.36
C LEU A 105 1.18 1.04 -6.18
N LEU A 106 1.63 1.33 -4.96
CA LEU A 106 0.74 1.36 -3.79
C LEU A 106 -0.39 2.38 -3.97
N LYS A 107 -0.09 3.59 -4.48
CA LYS A 107 -1.10 4.62 -4.79
C LYS A 107 -2.12 4.12 -5.83
N ILE A 108 -1.68 3.49 -6.90
CA ILE A 108 -2.58 2.93 -7.93
C ILE A 108 -3.46 1.84 -7.33
N GLY A 109 -2.88 0.93 -6.54
CA GLY A 109 -3.63 -0.12 -5.85
C GLY A 109 -4.72 0.45 -4.92
N MET A 110 -4.39 1.49 -4.14
CA MET A 110 -5.35 2.20 -3.31
C MET A 110 -6.48 2.84 -4.12
N PHE A 111 -6.15 3.48 -5.25
CA PHE A 111 -7.13 4.12 -6.12
C PHE A 111 -8.12 3.10 -6.71
N LEU A 112 -7.62 1.95 -7.18
CA LEU A 112 -8.48 0.84 -7.64
C LEU A 112 -9.35 0.30 -6.51
N GLY A 113 -8.81 0.22 -5.28
CA GLY A 113 -9.60 -0.20 -4.12
C GLY A 113 -10.76 0.74 -3.80
N LEU A 114 -10.58 2.05 -3.99
CA LEU A 114 -11.65 3.03 -3.86
C LEU A 114 -12.73 2.84 -4.94
N ILE A 115 -12.32 2.64 -6.20
CA ILE A 115 -13.26 2.35 -7.30
C ILE A 115 -14.10 1.12 -6.98
N ALA A 116 -13.46 0.05 -6.49
CA ALA A 116 -14.17 -1.17 -6.15
C ALA A 116 -15.17 -0.98 -5.00
N LEU A 117 -14.84 -0.16 -4.00
CA LEU A 117 -15.76 0.17 -2.91
C LEU A 117 -16.99 0.94 -3.42
N ILE A 118 -16.78 1.87 -4.36
CA ILE A 118 -17.87 2.62 -4.99
C ILE A 118 -18.79 1.65 -5.77
N LEU A 119 -18.21 0.77 -6.60
CA LEU A 119 -18.96 -0.25 -7.35
C LEU A 119 -19.72 -1.21 -6.43
N ALA A 120 -19.17 -1.54 -5.26
CA ALA A 120 -19.83 -2.38 -4.26
C ALA A 120 -21.08 -1.74 -3.66
N SER A 121 -21.17 -0.41 -3.70
CA SER A 121 -22.20 0.40 -3.03
C SER A 121 -23.33 0.85 -3.96
N ILE A 122 -23.16 0.70 -5.28
CA ILE A 122 -24.17 1.06 -6.28
C ILE A 122 -25.12 -0.12 -6.44
N GLU A 123 -26.43 0.11 -6.43
CA GLU A 123 -27.44 -0.86 -6.90
C GLU A 123 -27.55 -0.74 -8.43
N PHE A 124 -27.41 -1.86 -9.13
CA PHE A 124 -27.59 -1.96 -10.59
C PHE A 124 -28.91 -2.65 -10.93
#